data_AF-A0A966AYV5-F1
#
_entry.id   AF-A0A966AYV5-F1
#
_cell.length_a   1.000
_cell.length_b   1.000
_cell.length_c   1.000
_cell.angle_alpha   90.00
_cell.angle_beta   90.00
_cell.angle_gamma   90.00
#
_symmetry.space_group_name_H-M   'P 1'
#
loop_
_entity.id
_entity.type
_entity.pdbx_description
1 polymer ?
#
loop_
_entity_poly.entity_id
_entity_poly.type
_entity_poly.pdbx_seq_one_letter_code
_entity_poly.pdbx_strand_id
1 'polypeptide(L)'
;MAHLSLRGHSLGLIRGVLFDKDGTLSHSEPHLIELADARIEEIIRVFASRGASTDVKVQLLGLLKRAMGRCDSGLIPDGTLAVASRQHNLLSTATIFCLFDLSWPQALVLAEEIFDSVDRRH
;
A
#
# COMPACT_ATOMS: atom_id res chain seq x y z
N MET A 1 -4.44 -23.19 -5.77
CA MET A 1 -5.42 -23.02 -4.69
C MET A 1 -4.96 -23.82 -3.49
N ALA A 2 -4.97 -23.22 -2.30
CA ALA A 2 -4.60 -23.89 -1.06
C ALA A 2 -5.84 -24.15 -0.19
N HIS A 3 -5.84 -25.24 0.58
CA HIS A 3 -6.87 -25.55 1.56
C HIS A 3 -6.37 -25.22 2.95
N LEU A 4 -7.12 -24.40 3.69
CA LEU A 4 -6.84 -24.12 5.09
C LEU A 4 -7.63 -25.10 5.96
N SER A 5 -6.93 -25.81 6.85
CA SER A 5 -7.55 -26.75 7.79
C SER A 5 -7.05 -26.50 9.20
N LEU A 6 -7.96 -26.49 10.17
CA LEU A 6 -7.65 -26.38 11.59
C LEU A 6 -8.08 -27.67 12.30
N ARG A 7 -7.11 -28.43 12.82
CA ARG A 7 -7.37 -29.72 13.50
C ARG A 7 -8.27 -30.66 12.67
N GLY A 8 -7.97 -30.81 11.38
CA GLY A 8 -8.73 -31.65 10.45
C GLY A 8 -10.06 -31.05 9.95
N HIS A 9 -10.48 -29.89 10.46
CA HIS A 9 -11.67 -29.19 9.97
C HIS A 9 -11.29 -28.19 8.88
N SER A 10 -11.95 -28.26 7.73
CA SER A 10 -11.70 -27.28 6.66
C SER A 10 -12.23 -25.91 7.06
N LEU A 11 -11.38 -24.88 6.96
CA LEU A 11 -11.73 -23.47 7.13
C LEU A 11 -12.07 -22.78 5.80
N GLY A 12 -11.84 -23.46 4.68
CA GLY A 12 -12.20 -22.98 3.35
C GLY A 12 -11.04 -22.94 2.36
N LEU A 13 -11.36 -22.43 1.17
CA LEU A 13 -10.42 -22.21 0.07
C LEU A 13 -9.77 -20.84 0.21
N ILE A 14 -8.45 -20.78 0.03
CA ILE A 14 -7.71 -19.52 0.02
C ILE A 14 -6.91 -19.38 -1.28
N ARG A 15 -6.84 -18.14 -1.78
CA ARG A 15 -6.18 -17.82 -3.05
C ARG A 15 -4.66 -17.93 -2.97
N GLY A 16 -4.09 -17.69 -1.80
CA GLY A 16 -2.65 -17.86 -1.52
C GLY A 16 -2.37 -17.84 -0.02
N VAL A 17 -1.20 -18.34 0.35
CA VAL A 17 -0.64 -18.26 1.72
C VAL A 17 0.74 -17.64 1.58
N LEU A 18 1.02 -16.58 2.34
CA LEU A 18 2.38 -16.08 2.51
C LEU A 18 2.94 -16.75 3.77
N PHE A 19 3.94 -17.62 3.59
CA PHE A 19 4.61 -18.26 4.71
C PHE A 19 5.68 -17.30 5.25
N ASP A 20 5.49 -16.85 6.49
CA ASP A 20 6.58 -16.29 7.28
C ASP A 20 7.53 -17.43 7.72
N LYS A 21 8.80 -17.09 7.98
CA LYS A 21 9.88 -18.03 8.31
C LYS A 21 9.52 -19.04 9.40
N ASP A 22 8.69 -18.62 10.36
CA ASP A 22 8.36 -19.39 11.55
C ASP A 22 7.02 -20.15 11.45
N GLY A 23 6.36 -20.11 10.28
CA GLY A 23 5.09 -20.82 10.05
C GLY A 23 3.86 -20.12 10.64
N THR A 24 4.00 -18.86 11.04
CA THR A 24 2.89 -18.04 11.54
C THR A 24 1.93 -17.69 10.40
N LEU A 25 0.67 -18.11 10.52
CA LEU A 25 -0.40 -17.69 9.62
C LEU A 25 -0.99 -16.37 10.15
N SER A 26 -0.83 -15.28 9.39
CA SER A 26 -1.47 -13.99 9.67
C SER A 26 -2.53 -13.66 8.63
N HIS A 27 -3.69 -13.20 9.07
CA HIS A 27 -4.70 -12.62 8.19
C HIS A 27 -4.47 -11.11 8.06
N SER A 28 -3.45 -10.73 7.31
CA SER A 28 -3.01 -9.33 7.19
C SER A 28 -3.74 -8.52 6.11
N GLU A 29 -4.43 -9.17 5.16
CA GLU A 29 -5.04 -8.49 4.01
C GLU A 29 -5.97 -7.33 4.39
N PRO A 30 -6.92 -7.47 5.34
CA PRO A 30 -7.80 -6.36 5.72
C PRO A 30 -7.02 -5.13 6.22
N HIS A 31 -6.04 -5.35 7.11
CA HIS A 31 -5.21 -4.28 7.64
C HIS A 31 -4.34 -3.63 6.57
N LEU A 32 -3.76 -4.43 5.66
CA LEU A 32 -2.97 -3.89 4.56
C LEU A 32 -3.84 -3.06 3.60
N ILE A 33 -5.09 -3.45 3.34
CA ILE A 33 -6.03 -2.65 2.54
C ILE A 33 -6.29 -1.30 3.20
N GLU A 34 -6.62 -1.29 4.51
CA GLU A 34 -6.84 -0.06 5.26
C GLU A 34 -5.62 0.85 5.25
N LEU A 35 -4.42 0.28 5.43
CA LEU A 35 -3.17 1.02 5.40
C LEU A 35 -2.88 1.62 4.01
N ALA A 36 -3.18 0.88 2.93
CA ALA A 36 -3.03 1.37 1.56
C ALA A 36 -3.95 2.56 1.31
N ASP A 37 -5.24 2.38 1.64
CA ASP A 37 -6.27 3.37 1.38
C ASP A 37 -5.99 4.64 2.19
N ALA A 38 -5.61 4.51 3.47
CA ALA A 38 -5.22 5.64 4.30
C ALA A 38 -4.00 6.41 3.77
N ARG A 39 -2.96 5.72 3.27
CA ARG A 39 -1.81 6.37 2.63
C ARG A 39 -2.22 7.09 1.35
N ILE A 40 -3.02 6.45 0.49
CA ILE A 40 -3.49 7.06 -0.75
C ILE A 40 -4.32 8.32 -0.46
N GLU A 41 -5.27 8.24 0.48
CA GLU A 41 -6.10 9.36 0.89
C GLU A 41 -5.28 10.52 1.45
N GLU A 42 -4.32 10.24 2.31
CA GLU A 42 -3.42 11.25 2.88
C GLU A 42 -2.59 11.94 1.79
N ILE A 43 -2.04 11.18 0.84
CA ILE A 43 -1.28 11.72 -0.30
C ILE A 43 -2.16 12.65 -1.13
N ILE A 44 -3.36 12.20 -1.50
CA ILE A 44 -4.30 13.00 -2.31
C ILE A 44 -4.69 14.28 -1.55
N ARG A 45 -4.90 14.20 -0.24
CA ARG A 45 -5.19 15.36 0.61
C ARG A 45 -4.04 16.37 0.61
N VAL A 46 -2.79 15.90 0.76
CA VAL A 46 -1.60 16.76 0.77
C VAL A 46 -1.33 17.38 -0.60
N PHE A 47 -1.51 16.65 -1.69
CA PHE A 47 -1.41 17.23 -3.03
C PHE A 47 -2.52 18.26 -3.29
N ALA A 48 -3.75 18.00 -2.84
CA ALA A 48 -4.85 18.96 -2.93
C ALA A 48 -4.56 20.26 -2.15
N SER A 49 -4.01 20.18 -0.93
CA SER A 49 -3.66 21.37 -0.15
C SER A 49 -2.51 22.18 -0.75
N ARG A 50 -1.68 21.55 -1.59
CA ARG A 50 -0.64 22.19 -2.40
C ARG A 50 -1.13 22.72 -3.75
N GLY A 51 -2.43 22.67 -4.02
CA GLY A 51 -3.05 23.22 -5.23
C GLY A 51 -3.06 22.29 -6.43
N ALA A 52 -2.89 20.98 -6.24
CA ALA A 52 -2.97 20.01 -7.35
C ALA A 52 -4.35 20.03 -8.02
N SER A 53 -4.35 20.06 -9.35
CA SER A 53 -5.58 19.99 -10.16
C SER A 53 -6.29 18.65 -10.01
N THR A 54 -7.56 18.58 -10.43
CA THR A 54 -8.31 17.32 -10.46
C THR A 54 -7.61 16.25 -11.31
N ASP A 55 -7.08 16.63 -12.48
CA ASP A 55 -6.40 15.69 -13.38
C ASP A 55 -5.14 15.10 -12.74
N VAL A 56 -4.35 15.94 -12.05
CA VAL A 56 -3.16 15.49 -11.30
C VAL A 56 -3.56 14.48 -10.23
N LYS A 57 -4.62 14.75 -9.46
CA LYS A 57 -5.09 13.83 -8.41
C LYS A 57 -5.57 12.49 -8.98
N VAL A 58 -6.27 12.50 -10.13
CA VAL A 58 -6.72 11.27 -10.80
C VAL A 58 -5.53 10.43 -11.27
N GLN A 59 -4.54 11.07 -11.90
CA GLN A 59 -3.33 10.38 -12.34
C GLN A 59 -2.54 9.80 -11.16
N LEU A 60 -2.37 10.61 -10.11
CA LEU A 60 -1.66 10.22 -8.89
C LEU A 60 -2.34 9.03 -8.20
N LEU A 61 -3.67 9.06 -8.03
CA LEU A 61 -4.45 7.95 -7.49
C LEU A 61 -4.21 6.65 -8.26
N GLY A 62 -4.24 6.72 -9.59
CA GLY A 62 -4.01 5.56 -10.44
C GLY A 62 -2.60 4.98 -10.31
N LEU A 63 -1.57 5.82 -10.22
CA LEU A 63 -0.19 5.40 -10.02
C LEU A 63 0.03 4.77 -8.64
N LEU A 64 -0.50 5.39 -7.59
CA LEU A 64 -0.37 4.89 -6.21
C LEU A 64 -1.04 3.52 -6.04
N LYS A 65 -2.28 3.36 -6.52
CA LYS A 65 -2.98 2.07 -6.48
C LYS A 65 -2.15 0.96 -7.14
N ARG A 66 -1.61 1.22 -8.33
CA ARG A 66 -0.76 0.26 -9.04
C ARG A 66 0.54 -0.04 -8.30
N ALA A 67 1.23 0.97 -7.81
CA ALA A 67 2.50 0.78 -7.11
C ALA A 67 2.34 -0.01 -5.81
N MET A 68 1.29 0.27 -5.03
CA MET A 68 0.98 -0.45 -3.78
C MET A 68 0.35 -1.83 -4.02
N GLY A 69 -0.02 -2.17 -5.25
CA GLY A 69 -0.72 -3.42 -5.56
C GLY A 69 -2.17 -3.44 -5.04
N ARG A 70 -2.80 -2.27 -4.88
CA ARG A 70 -4.18 -2.12 -4.44
C ARG A 70 -5.12 -2.09 -5.65
N CYS A 71 -6.06 -3.04 -5.71
CA CYS A 71 -7.11 -3.12 -6.74
C CYS A 71 -8.49 -3.10 -6.10
N ASP A 72 -9.57 -2.84 -6.85
CA ASP A 72 -10.89 -2.66 -6.22
C ASP A 72 -11.38 -3.91 -5.46
N SER A 73 -10.92 -5.10 -5.85
CA SER A 73 -11.28 -6.38 -5.22
C SER A 73 -10.38 -6.82 -4.05
N GLY A 74 -9.35 -6.04 -3.68
CA GLY A 74 -8.45 -6.36 -2.56
C GLY A 74 -6.99 -6.00 -2.85
N LEU A 75 -6.07 -6.89 -2.46
CA LEU A 75 -4.63 -6.74 -2.71
C LEU A 75 -4.12 -7.74 -3.75
N ILE A 76 -3.20 -7.28 -4.56
CA ILE A 76 -2.43 -8.10 -5.49
C ILE A 76 -1.37 -8.86 -4.65
N PRO A 77 -1.38 -10.22 -4.64
CA PRO A 77 -0.52 -11.00 -3.74
C PRO A 77 0.98 -10.80 -3.91
N ASP A 78 1.44 -10.43 -5.11
CA ASP A 78 2.82 -10.10 -5.44
C ASP A 78 3.08 -8.58 -5.52
N GLY A 79 2.11 -7.77 -5.11
CA GLY A 79 2.21 -6.31 -5.03
C GLY A 79 3.10 -5.85 -3.87
N THR A 80 3.67 -4.65 -3.98
CA THR A 80 4.68 -4.16 -3.02
C THR A 80 4.17 -4.07 -1.59
N LEU A 81 2.87 -3.83 -1.37
CA LEU A 81 2.31 -3.82 -0.03
C LEU A 81 2.18 -5.22 0.59
N ALA A 82 2.03 -6.26 -0.24
CA ALA A 82 1.89 -7.65 0.21
C ALA A 82 3.25 -8.29 0.53
N VAL A 83 4.30 -7.95 -0.23
CA VAL A 83 5.60 -8.67 -0.15
C VAL A 83 6.80 -7.80 0.18
N ALA A 84 6.70 -6.47 0.06
CA ALA A 84 7.84 -5.57 0.26
C ALA A 84 7.77 -4.85 1.61
N SER A 85 8.94 -4.39 2.08
CA SER A 85 9.04 -3.63 3.32
C SER A 85 8.35 -2.27 3.21
N ARG A 86 8.08 -1.67 4.37
CA ARG A 86 7.67 -0.26 4.48
C ARG A 86 8.60 0.66 3.69
N GLN A 87 9.91 0.45 3.78
CA GLN A 87 10.90 1.27 3.08
C GLN A 87 10.75 1.18 1.57
N HIS A 88 10.52 -0.02 1.02
CA HIS A 88 10.28 -0.17 -0.42
C HIS A 88 9.00 0.55 -0.88
N ASN A 89 7.93 0.46 -0.10
CA ASN A 89 6.68 1.18 -0.38
C ASN A 89 6.89 2.70 -0.34
N LEU A 90 7.68 3.20 0.63
CA LEU A 90 8.02 4.60 0.76
C LEU A 90 8.84 5.10 -0.42
N LEU A 91 9.91 4.39 -0.79
CA LEU A 91 10.75 4.76 -1.93
C LEU A 91 9.97 4.73 -3.25
N SER A 92 9.12 3.72 -3.45
CA SER A 92 8.23 3.65 -4.61
C SER A 92 7.27 4.84 -4.68
N THR A 93 6.74 5.27 -3.53
CA THR A 93 5.87 6.45 -3.44
C THR A 93 6.65 7.74 -3.74
N ALA A 94 7.86 7.90 -3.20
CA ALA A 94 8.72 9.03 -3.50
C ALA A 94 9.08 9.10 -5.00
N THR A 95 9.34 7.96 -5.64
CA THR A 95 9.55 7.91 -7.10
C THR A 95 8.33 8.40 -7.87
N ILE A 96 7.11 8.08 -7.43
CA ILE A 96 5.89 8.61 -8.05
C ILE A 96 5.84 10.13 -7.90
N PHE A 97 6.17 10.68 -6.73
CA PHE A 97 6.16 12.14 -6.53
C PHE A 97 7.11 12.87 -7.46
N CYS A 98 8.25 12.27 -7.83
CA CYS A 98 9.15 12.84 -8.83
C CYS A 98 8.51 12.99 -10.23
N LEU A 99 7.47 12.19 -10.54
CA LEU A 99 6.70 12.35 -11.79
C LEU A 99 5.78 13.58 -11.77
N PHE A 100 5.65 14.23 -10.61
CA PHE A 100 4.82 15.42 -10.38
C PHE A 100 5.66 16.62 -9.94
N ASP A 101 6.85 16.77 -10.53
CA ASP A 101 7.76 17.92 -10.39
C ASP A 101 8.36 18.14 -8.99
N LEU A 102 8.28 17.15 -8.08
CA LEU A 102 9.08 17.17 -6.86
C LEU A 102 10.50 16.70 -7.16
N SER A 103 11.51 17.43 -6.68
CA SER A 103 12.86 16.90 -6.65
C SER A 103 12.95 15.68 -5.71
N TRP A 104 13.93 14.81 -5.92
CA TRP A 104 14.10 13.62 -5.09
C TRP A 104 14.14 13.91 -3.57
N PRO A 105 14.90 14.90 -3.06
CA PRO A 105 14.88 15.21 -1.63
C PRO A 105 13.50 15.66 -1.13
N GLN A 106 12.78 16.47 -1.92
CA GLN A 106 11.43 16.92 -1.57
C GLN A 106 10.43 15.76 -1.56
N ALA A 107 10.55 14.86 -2.53
CA ALA A 107 9.71 13.67 -2.65
C ALA A 107 9.93 12.71 -1.47
N LEU A 108 11.20 12.48 -1.08
CA LEU A 108 11.52 11.59 0.02
C LEU A 108 11.00 12.11 1.35
N VAL A 109 11.27 13.38 1.67
CA VAL A 109 10.77 14.03 2.90
C VAL A 109 9.24 13.99 2.96
N LEU A 110 8.56 14.30 1.85
CA LEU A 110 7.11 14.25 1.80
C LEU A 110 6.57 12.83 2.02
N ALA A 111 7.20 11.82 1.41
CA ALA A 111 6.78 10.44 1.57
C ALA A 111 6.97 9.96 3.02
N GLU A 112 8.09 10.32 3.66
CA GLU A 112 8.35 10.05 5.07
C GLU A 112 7.29 10.69 5.98
N GLU A 113 7.04 11.99 5.83
CA GLU A 113 6.04 12.72 6.63
C GLU A 113 4.65 12.09 6.54
N ILE A 114 4.25 11.71 5.32
CA ILE A 114 2.95 11.08 5.05
C ILE A 114 2.90 9.68 5.69
N PHE A 115 3.92 8.86 5.47
CA PHE A 115 3.95 7.51 6.03
C PHE A 115 3.95 7.55 7.55
N ASP A 116 4.77 8.41 8.18
CA ASP A 116 4.81 8.58 9.64
C ASP A 116 3.49 9.14 10.21
N SER A 117 2.78 9.97 9.45
CA SER A 117 1.45 10.48 9.82
C SER A 117 0.39 9.37 9.80
N VAL A 118 0.40 8.51 8.79
CA VAL A 118 -0.56 7.40 8.67
C VAL A 118 -0.24 6.31 9.68
N ASP A 119 1.02 5.91 9.82
CA ASP A 119 1.45 4.84 10.72
C ASP A 119 1.24 5.18 12.21
N ARG A 120 1.05 6.46 12.58
CA ARG A 120 0.66 6.83 13.95
C ARG A 120 -0.84 6.63 14.23
N ARG A 121 -1.65 6.44 13.20
CA ARG A 121 -3.12 6.30 13.28
C ARG A 121 -3.59 4.85 13.08
N HIS A 122 -2.73 3.97 12.58
CA HIS A 122 -2.99 2.56 12.26
C HIS A 122 -1.99 1.67 12.97
#